data_AF-A0AAV2LMV4-F1
#
_entry.id   AF-A0AAV2LMV4-F1
#
_cell.length_a   1.000
_cell.length_b   1.000
_cell.length_c   1.000
_cell.angle_alpha   90.00
_cell.angle_beta   90.00
_cell.angle_gamma   90.00
#
_symmetry.space_group_name_H-M   'P 1'
#
loop_
_entity.id
_entity.type
_entity.pdbx_description
1 polymer ?
#
loop_
_entity_poly.entity_id
_entity_poly.type
_entity_poly.pdbx_seq_one_letter_code
_entity_poly.pdbx_strand_id
1 'polypeptide(L)'
;MVQDTVILVQNILDDIACFGERIKNTFNWSVPFLSCLAFMVFVVATALTYFIPLRYIILVWGINKFTKKLRNPYSIDNNEVLDFLSRVPSDVQKVQYSTTRGRRKKTA
;
A
#
# COMPACT_ATOMS: atom_id res chain seq x y z
N MET A 1 19.19 -4.29 -25.48
CA MET A 1 18.18 -5.16 -24.82
C MET A 1 18.73 -5.86 -23.58
N VAL A 2 19.83 -6.62 -23.64
CA VAL A 2 20.40 -7.25 -22.42
C VAL A 2 21.14 -6.25 -21.53
N GLN A 3 21.82 -5.29 -22.15
CA GLN A 3 22.60 -4.25 -21.45
C GLN A 3 21.70 -3.31 -20.64
N ASP A 4 20.52 -2.95 -21.18
CA ASP A 4 19.51 -2.15 -20.49
C ASP A 4 19.02 -2.84 -19.20
N THR A 5 18.79 -4.16 -19.26
CA THR A 5 18.39 -4.96 -18.10
C THR A 5 19.49 -5.03 -17.05
N VAL A 6 20.75 -5.16 -17.45
CA VAL A 6 21.89 -5.19 -16.50
C VAL A 6 22.05 -3.84 -15.82
N ILE A 7 21.93 -2.73 -16.55
CA ILE A 7 22.00 -1.36 -16.00
C ILE A 7 20.84 -1.12 -15.02
N LEU A 8 19.62 -1.59 -15.35
CA LEU A 8 18.48 -1.50 -14.45
C LEU A 8 18.73 -2.27 -13.14
N VAL A 9 19.25 -3.49 -13.22
CA VAL A 9 19.58 -4.30 -12.03
C VAL A 9 20.68 -3.61 -11.20
N GLN A 10 21.70 -3.05 -11.84
CA GLN A 10 22.76 -2.30 -11.15
C GLN A 10 22.20 -1.09 -10.42
N ASN A 11 21.34 -0.29 -11.07
CA ASN A 11 20.72 0.87 -10.43
C ASN A 11 19.85 0.46 -9.22
N ILE A 12 19.09 -0.62 -9.32
CA ILE A 12 18.30 -1.13 -8.18
C ILE A 12 19.20 -1.60 -7.04
N LEU A 13 20.29 -2.30 -7.36
CA LEU A 13 21.25 -2.77 -6.35
C LEU A 13 21.94 -1.60 -5.65
N ASP A 14 22.31 -0.56 -6.39
CA ASP A 14 22.92 0.66 -5.85
C ASP A 14 21.93 1.41 -4.94
N ASP A 15 20.68 1.55 -5.36
CA ASP A 15 19.61 2.14 -4.55
C ASP A 15 19.38 1.37 -3.24
N ILE A 16 19.37 0.03 -3.28
CA ILE A 16 19.22 -0.82 -2.09
C ILE A 16 20.45 -0.68 -1.17
N ALA A 17 21.67 -0.64 -1.74
CA ALA A 17 22.90 -0.47 -0.97
C ALA A 17 22.91 0.89 -0.24
N CYS A 18 22.61 1.97 -0.97
CA CYS A 18 22.52 3.32 -0.42
C CYS A 18 21.42 3.41 0.65
N PHE A 19 20.26 2.78 0.44
CA PHE A 19 19.21 2.70 1.44
C PHE A 19 19.66 1.95 2.71
N GLY A 20 20.37 0.84 2.55
CA GLY A 20 20.97 0.09 3.65
C GLY A 20 21.98 0.91 4.46
N GLU A 21 22.84 1.68 3.80
CA GLU A 21 23.78 2.59 4.47
C GLU A 21 23.06 3.69 5.26
N ARG A 22 21.99 4.26 4.69
CA ARG A 22 21.16 5.26 5.38
C ARG A 22 20.46 4.68 6.59
N ILE A 23 19.96 3.45 6.51
CA ILE A 23 19.38 2.72 7.65
C ILE A 23 20.45 2.52 8.73
N LYS A 24 21.62 2.00 8.36
CA LYS A 24 22.74 1.78 9.30
C LYS A 24 23.16 3.08 9.98
N ASN A 25 23.30 4.18 9.25
CA ASN A 25 23.62 5.49 9.82
C ASN A 25 22.53 6.04 10.75
N THR A 26 21.26 5.74 10.47
CA THR A 26 20.13 6.12 11.34
C THR A 26 20.15 5.35 12.65
N PHE A 27 20.53 4.06 12.63
CA PHE A 27 20.68 3.23 13.84
C PHE A 27 21.96 3.52 14.62
N ASN A 28 23.05 3.92 13.94
CA ASN A 28 24.31 4.30 14.58
C ASN A 28 24.29 5.72 15.19
N TRP A 29 23.13 6.38 15.25
CA TRP A 29 22.97 7.76 15.72
C TRP A 29 23.86 8.80 15.00
N SER A 30 24.31 8.51 13.76
CA SER A 30 25.19 9.44 13.03
C SER A 30 24.54 10.80 12.76
N VAL A 31 23.20 10.85 12.64
CA VAL A 31 22.44 12.09 12.47
C VAL A 31 21.42 12.22 13.61
N PRO A 32 21.65 13.11 14.60
CA PRO A 32 20.83 13.20 15.81
C PRO A 32 19.37 13.53 15.51
N PHE A 33 19.08 14.33 14.48
CA PHE A 33 17.72 14.70 14.09
C PHE A 33 16.89 13.49 13.61
N LEU A 34 17.46 12.68 12.71
CA LEU A 34 16.73 11.60 12.06
C LEU A 34 16.46 10.44 13.02
N SER A 35 17.44 10.11 13.85
CA SER A 35 17.29 9.08 14.87
C SER A 35 16.36 9.53 16.01
N CYS A 36 16.36 10.82 16.38
CA CYS A 36 15.40 11.37 17.34
C CYS A 36 13.97 11.30 16.79
N LEU A 37 13.77 11.61 15.51
CA LEU A 37 12.48 11.43 14.82
C LEU A 37 12.03 9.96 14.85
N ALA A 38 12.92 9.01 14.51
CA ALA A 38 12.61 7.59 14.56
C ALA A 38 12.24 7.13 15.99
N PHE A 39 13.00 7.56 16.99
CA PHE A 39 12.69 7.28 18.40
C PHE A 39 11.33 7.86 18.81
N MET A 40 11.01 9.09 18.41
CA MET A 40 9.72 9.72 18.69
C MET A 40 8.56 8.93 18.07
N VAL A 41 8.71 8.45 16.84
CA VAL A 41 7.72 7.58 16.17
C VAL A 41 7.53 6.27 16.94
N PHE A 42 8.61 5.65 17.39
CA PHE A 42 8.53 4.43 18.21
C PHE A 42 7.84 4.70 19.55
N VAL A 43 8.14 5.81 20.23
CA VAL A 43 7.48 6.19 21.49
C VAL A 43 5.99 6.40 21.28
N VAL A 44 5.58 7.09 20.21
CA VAL A 44 4.16 7.27 19.87
C VAL A 44 3.51 5.93 19.56
N ALA A 45 4.16 5.06 18.77
CA ALA A 45 3.67 3.72 18.48
C ALA A 45 3.50 2.91 19.78
N THR A 46 4.51 2.87 20.64
CA THR A 46 4.45 2.18 21.94
C THR A 46 3.35 2.76 22.83
N ALA A 47 3.20 4.09 22.90
CA ALA A 47 2.14 4.72 23.67
C ALA A 47 0.74 4.35 23.13
N LEU A 48 0.53 4.44 21.83
CA LEU A 48 -0.72 4.01 21.19
C LEU A 48 -1.02 2.52 21.46
N THR A 49 0.00 1.67 21.36
CA THR A 49 -0.11 0.23 21.62
C THR A 49 -0.22 -0.11 23.11
N TYR A 50 0.18 0.80 24.00
CA TYR A 50 0.01 0.67 25.44
C TYR A 50 -1.40 1.08 25.87
N PHE A 51 -1.89 2.23 25.38
CA PHE A 51 -3.27 2.69 25.60
C PHE A 51 -4.30 1.75 24.99
N ILE A 52 -3.98 1.14 23.85
CA ILE A 52 -4.78 0.09 23.22
C ILE A 52 -3.99 -1.21 23.34
N PRO A 53 -4.17 -2.00 24.42
CA PRO A 53 -3.43 -3.23 24.59
C PRO A 53 -3.60 -4.08 23.34
N LEU A 54 -2.50 -4.58 22.76
CA LEU A 54 -2.53 -5.43 21.55
C LEU A 54 -3.59 -6.52 21.63
N ARG A 55 -3.86 -7.01 22.85
CA ARG A 55 -4.92 -7.97 23.17
C ARG A 55 -6.29 -7.51 22.65
N TYR A 56 -6.66 -6.24 22.83
CA TYR A 56 -7.93 -5.70 22.34
C TYR A 56 -7.95 -5.53 20.82
N ILE A 57 -6.84 -5.15 20.18
CA ILE A 57 -6.76 -5.09 18.71
C ILE A 57 -6.94 -6.49 18.12
N ILE A 58 -6.21 -7.48 18.66
CA ILE A 58 -6.30 -8.88 18.23
C ILE A 58 -7.67 -9.47 18.57
N LEU A 59 -8.27 -9.12 19.71
CA LEU A 59 -9.63 -9.52 20.06
C LEU A 59 -10.67 -8.90 19.13
N VAL A 60 -10.63 -7.60 18.87
CA VAL A 60 -11.58 -6.94 17.96
C VAL A 60 -11.39 -7.44 16.53
N TRP A 61 -10.15 -7.62 16.08
CA TRP A 61 -9.85 -8.21 14.78
C TRP A 61 -10.31 -9.67 14.70
N GLY A 62 -10.04 -10.46 15.73
CA GLY A 62 -10.46 -11.84 15.89
C GLY A 62 -11.98 -11.96 15.91
N ILE A 63 -12.67 -11.20 16.75
CA ILE A 63 -14.13 -11.13 16.81
C ILE A 63 -14.67 -10.69 15.45
N ASN A 64 -14.18 -9.62 14.84
CA ASN A 64 -14.65 -9.20 13.51
C ASN A 64 -14.45 -10.30 12.45
N LYS A 65 -13.32 -11.00 12.48
CA LYS A 65 -13.02 -12.09 11.53
C LYS A 65 -13.82 -13.37 11.81
N PHE A 66 -13.94 -13.77 13.07
CA PHE A 66 -14.71 -14.95 13.50
C PHE A 66 -16.20 -14.70 13.40
N THR A 67 -16.72 -13.53 13.80
CA THR A 67 -18.13 -13.15 13.64
C THR A 67 -18.51 -13.07 12.17
N LYS A 68 -17.65 -12.57 11.28
CA LYS A 68 -17.89 -12.63 9.82
C LYS A 68 -17.96 -14.07 9.32
N LYS A 69 -17.07 -14.95 9.78
CA LYS A 69 -17.02 -16.37 9.39
C LYS A 69 -18.18 -17.19 9.96
N LEU A 70 -18.61 -16.89 11.20
CA LEU A 70 -19.63 -17.66 11.93
C LEU A 70 -21.05 -17.20 11.60
N ARG A 71 -21.27 -15.89 11.37
CA ARG A 71 -22.60 -15.33 11.09
C ARG A 71 -23.09 -15.61 9.67
N ASN A 72 -22.18 -15.86 8.72
CA ASN A 72 -22.57 -16.16 7.35
C ASN A 72 -21.61 -17.18 6.70
N PRO A 73 -21.83 -18.49 6.89
CA PRO A 73 -20.95 -19.55 6.41
C PRO A 73 -20.85 -19.66 4.87
N TYR A 74 -21.72 -18.96 4.14
CA TYR A 74 -21.71 -18.86 2.66
C TYR A 74 -21.40 -17.45 2.14
N SER A 75 -20.87 -16.55 2.98
CA SER A 75 -20.41 -15.24 2.49
C SER A 75 -19.17 -15.46 1.62
N ILE A 76 -19.32 -15.32 0.32
CA ILE A 76 -18.20 -15.12 -0.60
C ILE A 76 -17.47 -13.86 -0.11
N ASP A 77 -16.16 -13.95 0.14
CA ASP A 77 -15.32 -12.80 0.49
C ASP A 77 -15.27 -11.83 -0.71
N ASN A 78 -16.32 -11.03 -0.91
CA ASN A 78 -16.31 -9.92 -1.85
C ASN A 78 -15.57 -8.77 -1.17
N ASN A 79 -14.38 -8.45 -1.66
CA ASN A 79 -13.71 -7.24 -1.21
C ASN A 79 -14.56 -6.07 -1.73
N GLU A 80 -15.32 -5.38 -0.88
CA GLU A 80 -16.17 -4.25 -1.30
C GLU A 80 -15.37 -3.18 -2.05
N VAL A 81 -14.06 -3.10 -1.77
CA VAL A 81 -13.10 -2.30 -2.53
C VAL A 81 -12.95 -2.78 -3.97
N LEU A 82 -12.85 -4.09 -4.21
CA LEU A 82 -12.82 -4.65 -5.58
C LEU A 82 -14.17 -4.50 -6.27
N ASP A 83 -15.28 -4.67 -5.55
CA ASP A 83 -16.63 -4.43 -6.10
C ASP A 83 -16.84 -2.96 -6.46
N PHE A 84 -16.26 -2.03 -5.69
CA PHE A 84 -16.24 -0.62 -6.01
C PHE A 84 -15.33 -0.31 -7.20
N LEU A 85 -14.10 -0.83 -7.22
CA LEU A 85 -13.14 -0.61 -8.31
C LEU A 85 -13.63 -1.16 -9.65
N SER A 86 -14.37 -2.27 -9.66
CA SER A 86 -14.94 -2.83 -10.88
C SER A 86 -16.05 -1.96 -11.48
N ARG A 87 -16.72 -1.13 -10.67
CA ARG A 87 -17.74 -0.17 -11.14
C ARG A 87 -17.14 1.09 -11.74
N VAL A 88 -15.85 1.36 -11.50
CA VAL A 88 -15.16 2.51 -12.10
C VAL A 88 -14.72 2.15 -13.53
N PRO A 89 -15.18 2.88 -14.57
CA PRO A 89 -14.83 2.58 -15.95
C PRO A 89 -13.32 2.76 -16.18
N SER A 90 -12.71 1.77 -16.85
CA SER A 90 -11.27 1.78 -17.16
C SER A 90 -10.91 2.89 -18.15
N ASP A 91 -9.66 3.36 -18.11
CA ASP A 91 -9.22 4.44 -19.00
C ASP A 91 -9.33 4.04 -20.49
N VAL A 92 -9.21 2.76 -20.81
CA VAL A 92 -9.47 2.23 -22.16
C VAL A 92 -10.93 2.44 -22.57
N GLN A 93 -11.89 2.23 -21.65
CA GLN A 93 -13.31 2.47 -21.92
C GLN A 93 -13.61 3.97 -22.12
N LYS A 94 -12.94 4.87 -21.38
CA LYS A 94 -13.10 6.33 -21.56
C LYS A 94 -12.62 6.79 -22.94
N VAL A 95 -11.47 6.29 -23.39
CA VAL A 95 -10.89 6.61 -24.72
C VAL A 95 -11.79 6.09 -25.86
N GLN A 96 -12.41 4.92 -25.68
CA GLN A 96 -13.35 4.37 -26.65
C GLN A 96 -14.63 5.22 -26.76
N TYR A 97 -15.14 5.72 -25.63
CA TYR A 97 -16.31 6.62 -25.60
C TYR A 97 -16.03 7.97 -26.27
N SER A 98 -14.86 8.57 -26.04
CA SER A 98 -14.47 9.83 -26.71
C SER A 98 -14.28 9.65 -28.21
N THR A 99 -13.68 8.53 -28.64
CA THR A 99 -13.52 8.20 -30.07
C THR A 99 -14.88 7.97 -30.74
N THR A 100 -15.79 7.24 -30.09
CA THR A 100 -17.13 6.98 -30.61
C THR A 100 -17.97 8.26 -30.72
N ARG A 101 -17.88 9.16 -29.73
CA ARG A 101 -18.56 10.46 -29.75
C ARG A 101 -17.95 11.41 -30.79
N GLY A 102 -16.63 11.40 -30.96
CA GLY A 102 -15.94 12.13 -32.03
C GLY A 102 -16.34 11.64 -33.42
N ARG A 103 -16.53 10.32 -33.60
CA ARG A 103 -17.03 9.73 -34.85
C ARG A 103 -18.46 10.17 -35.17
N ARG A 104 -19.38 10.16 -34.20
CA ARG A 104 -20.76 10.65 -34.40
C ARG A 104 -20.83 12.12 -34.80
N LYS A 105 -19.95 12.97 -34.27
CA LYS A 105 -19.90 14.40 -34.64
C LYS A 105 -19.37 14.66 -36.05
N LYS A 106 -18.67 13.71 -36.68
CA LYS A 106 -18.16 13.85 -38.06
C LYS A 106 -19.15 13.35 -39.13
N THR A 107 -20.25 12.73 -38.72
CA THR A 107 -21.27 12.16 -39.63
C THR A 107 -22.59 12.94 -39.58
N ALA A 108 -22.62 14.07 -38.87
CA ALA A 108 -23.72 15.02 -38.82
C ALA A 108 -23.32 16.33 -39.48
#